data_AF-A0A7J6UGA7-F1
#
_entry.id   AF-A0A7J6UGA7-F1
#
_cell.length_a   1.000
_cell.length_b   1.000
_cell.length_c   1.000
_cell.angle_alpha   90.00
_cell.angle_beta   90.00
_cell.angle_gamma   90.00
#
_symmetry.space_group_name_H-M   'P 1'
#
loop_
_entity.id
_entity.type
_entity.pdbx_description
1 polymer ?
#
loop_
_entity_poly.entity_id
_entity_poly.type
_entity_poly.pdbx_seq_one_letter_code
_entity_poly.pdbx_strand_id
1 'polypeptide(L)'
;MSKETEDTKKPRHPFFRTPKKTRMDLLICLGCVFADFLGDNLLSPSYDSFISEKGPANLEFGMATSLITLAFILGRALSGSILGSISDFVGRWNIIVLCTFLTSVGFLLQALAWDYWSLIGFRLFTGLVGGTRPVVSVYISDWVKAPDMLTFWMSLMPVASSLASFVGPLLGGIVVQADASEPLNSAYVGFVLNFAGFLLVFFYADKSPRDISENLSPSKL
;
A
#
# COMPACT_ATOMS: atom_id res chain seq x y z
N MET A 1 41.44 -8.01 42.86
CA MET A 1 40.08 -7.47 42.73
C MET A 1 39.85 -7.13 41.27
N SER A 2 39.48 -8.13 40.48
CA SER A 2 39.25 -8.06 39.04
C SER A 2 37.98 -7.26 38.77
N LYS A 3 38.14 -6.07 38.18
CA LYS A 3 37.02 -5.31 37.63
C LYS A 3 36.33 -6.18 36.58
N GLU A 4 35.04 -6.39 36.82
CA GLU A 4 34.11 -7.03 35.91
C GLU A 4 34.30 -6.45 34.50
N THR A 5 34.55 -7.36 33.56
CA THR A 5 34.33 -7.10 32.14
C THR A 5 32.84 -6.85 31.95
N GLU A 6 32.45 -5.58 32.05
CA GLU A 6 31.17 -5.08 31.59
C GLU A 6 31.11 -5.33 30.07
N ASP A 7 30.54 -6.48 29.71
CA ASP A 7 30.24 -6.92 28.35
C ASP A 7 29.30 -5.89 27.72
N THR A 8 29.89 -4.82 27.16
CA THR A 8 29.21 -3.81 26.34
C THR A 8 28.82 -4.45 25.01
N LYS A 9 27.89 -5.41 25.07
CA LYS A 9 27.22 -5.96 23.90
C LYS A 9 26.62 -4.78 23.15
N LYS A 10 27.19 -4.46 21.98
CA LYS A 10 26.61 -3.52 21.02
C LYS A 10 25.11 -3.79 20.96
N PRO A 11 24.25 -2.77 21.04
CA PRO A 11 22.81 -2.98 21.01
C PRO A 11 22.47 -3.81 19.78
N ARG A 12 21.75 -4.92 19.98
CA ARG A 12 21.32 -5.79 18.87
C ARG A 12 20.64 -4.94 17.80
N HIS A 13 20.83 -5.29 16.53
CA HIS A 13 20.25 -4.55 15.40
C HIS A 13 18.74 -4.30 15.62
N PRO A 14 18.20 -3.11 15.30
CA PRO A 14 16.81 -2.73 15.58
C PRO A 14 15.75 -3.79 15.22
N PHE A 15 15.93 -4.44 14.08
CA PHE A 15 15.09 -5.56 13.61
C PHE A 15 14.96 -6.73 14.61
N PHE A 16 16.05 -7.12 15.28
CA PHE A 16 16.05 -8.26 16.22
C PHE A 16 15.66 -7.86 17.65
N ARG A 17 15.59 -6.57 17.93
CA ARG A 17 15.06 -6.04 19.20
C ARG A 17 13.54 -5.97 19.21
N THR A 18 12.91 -5.97 18.03
CA THR A 18 11.45 -6.02 17.93
C THR A 18 10.95 -7.44 18.23
N PRO A 19 9.91 -7.62 19.07
CA PRO A 19 9.35 -8.94 19.36
C PRO A 19 8.95 -9.70 18.09
N LYS A 20 9.11 -11.03 18.07
CA LYS A 20 8.92 -11.85 16.86
C LYS A 20 7.54 -11.66 16.22
N LYS A 21 6.48 -11.56 17.02
CA LYS A 21 5.10 -11.39 16.55
C LYS A 21 4.87 -10.00 15.96
N THR A 22 5.18 -8.94 16.71
CA THR A 22 5.16 -7.56 16.21
C THR A 22 5.96 -7.40 14.91
N ARG A 23 7.14 -8.00 14.85
CA ARG A 23 7.98 -7.99 13.65
C ARG A 23 7.27 -8.61 12.44
N MET A 24 6.53 -9.70 12.62
CA MET A 24 5.72 -10.28 11.55
C MET A 24 4.61 -9.34 11.11
N ASP A 25 3.90 -8.70 12.04
CA ASP A 25 2.82 -7.77 11.72
C ASP A 25 3.34 -6.57 10.91
N LEU A 26 4.47 -5.99 11.34
CA LEU A 26 5.12 -4.89 10.61
C LEU A 26 5.58 -5.31 9.22
N LEU A 27 6.11 -6.53 9.07
CA LEU A 27 6.51 -7.07 7.76
C LEU A 27 5.30 -7.33 6.84
N ILE A 28 4.16 -7.79 7.38
CA ILE A 28 2.92 -7.95 6.62
C ILE A 28 2.44 -6.59 6.13
N CYS A 29 2.41 -5.57 6.99
CA CYS A 29 2.02 -4.22 6.61
C CYS A 29 2.97 -3.60 5.57
N LEU A 30 4.29 -3.79 5.73
CA LEU A 30 5.28 -3.39 4.74
C LEU A 30 5.08 -4.12 3.40
N GLY A 31 4.74 -5.40 3.44
CA GLY A 31 4.39 -6.19 2.26
C GLY A 31 3.15 -5.66 1.55
N CYS A 32 2.14 -5.19 2.29
CA CYS A 32 0.96 -4.56 1.69
C CYS A 32 1.31 -3.23 1.01
N VAL A 33 2.17 -2.41 1.63
CA VAL A 33 2.66 -1.17 1.02
C VAL A 33 3.47 -1.45 -0.24
N PHE A 34 4.30 -2.51 -0.21
CA PHE A 34 5.03 -2.98 -1.39
C PHE A 34 4.08 -3.43 -2.51
N ALA A 35 3.07 -4.25 -2.18
CA ALA A 35 2.09 -4.76 -3.14
C ALA A 35 1.25 -3.65 -3.78
N ASP A 36 0.85 -2.65 -3.01
CA ASP A 36 0.13 -1.47 -3.50
C ASP A 36 0.98 -0.68 -4.51
N PHE A 37 2.23 -0.37 -4.16
CA PHE A 37 3.15 0.33 -5.05
C PHE A 37 3.47 -0.51 -6.30
N LEU A 38 3.69 -1.81 -6.13
CA LEU A 38 4.01 -2.69 -7.24
C LEU A 38 2.84 -2.77 -8.22
N GLY A 39 1.61 -2.92 -7.71
CA GLY A 39 0.37 -2.90 -8.51
C GLY A 39 0.21 -1.64 -9.34
N ASP A 40 0.45 -0.47 -8.76
CA ASP A 40 0.35 0.81 -9.47
C ASP A 40 1.42 0.96 -10.57
N ASN A 41 2.67 0.59 -10.24
CA ASN A 41 3.79 0.73 -11.18
C ASN A 41 3.80 -0.36 -12.27
N LEU A 42 3.20 -1.52 -12.02
CA LEU A 42 2.93 -2.57 -13.01
C LEU A 42 2.07 -2.06 -14.17
N LEU A 43 1.15 -1.15 -13.88
CA LEU A 43 0.20 -0.69 -14.89
C LEU A 43 0.72 0.45 -15.76
N SER A 44 1.85 1.06 -15.43
CA SER A 44 2.45 2.14 -16.23
C SER A 44 2.50 1.80 -17.75
N PRO A 45 3.15 0.69 -18.18
CA PRO A 45 3.15 0.30 -19.59
C PRO A 45 1.77 -0.12 -20.12
N SER A 46 0.88 -0.63 -19.25
CA SER A 46 -0.49 -0.99 -19.61
C SER A 46 -1.32 0.22 -20.02
N TYR A 47 -1.15 1.36 -19.35
CA TYR A 47 -1.87 2.59 -19.71
C TYR A 47 -1.44 3.12 -21.07
N ASP A 48 -0.15 3.09 -21.37
CA ASP A 48 0.37 3.55 -22.66
C ASP A 48 -0.23 2.73 -23.81
N SER A 49 -0.24 1.40 -23.66
CA SER A 49 -0.85 0.50 -24.65
C SER A 49 -2.37 0.69 -24.72
N PHE A 50 -3.05 0.84 -23.57
CA PHE A 50 -4.50 1.05 -23.52
C PHE A 50 -4.94 2.37 -24.16
N ILE A 51 -4.21 3.47 -23.92
CA ILE A 51 -4.48 4.77 -24.55
C ILE A 51 -4.24 4.68 -26.06
N SER A 52 -3.23 3.94 -26.50
CA SER A 52 -2.96 3.77 -27.94
C SER A 52 -4.11 3.05 -28.66
N GLU A 53 -4.83 2.15 -27.98
CA GLU A 53 -5.93 1.38 -28.55
C GLU A 53 -7.30 2.03 -28.35
N LYS A 54 -7.59 2.50 -27.12
CA LYS A 54 -8.90 2.95 -26.65
C LYS A 54 -8.88 4.40 -26.15
N GLY A 55 -7.84 5.16 -26.50
CA GLY A 55 -7.71 6.56 -26.15
C GLY A 55 -8.76 7.45 -26.82
N PRO A 56 -9.16 8.54 -26.16
CA PRO A 56 -10.14 9.49 -26.72
C PRO A 56 -9.53 10.26 -27.90
N ALA A 57 -10.22 10.25 -29.05
CA ALA A 57 -9.76 10.85 -30.30
C ALA A 57 -9.43 12.36 -30.24
N ASN A 58 -9.97 13.07 -29.24
CA ASN A 58 -9.82 14.51 -29.09
C ASN A 58 -8.70 14.92 -28.12
N LEU A 59 -7.98 13.96 -27.54
CA LEU A 59 -6.91 14.23 -26.58
C LEU A 59 -5.58 13.71 -27.11
N GLU A 60 -4.56 14.56 -27.02
CA GLU A 60 -3.17 14.17 -27.23
C GLU A 60 -2.76 13.09 -26.22
N PHE A 61 -1.91 12.15 -26.65
CA PHE A 61 -1.46 11.03 -25.81
C PHE A 61 -0.91 11.49 -24.45
N GLY A 62 -0.10 12.56 -24.43
CA GLY A 62 0.47 13.11 -23.20
C GLY A 62 -0.58 13.73 -22.26
N MET A 63 -1.67 14.29 -22.79
CA MET A 63 -2.79 14.75 -21.95
C MET A 63 -3.58 13.57 -21.39
N ALA A 64 -3.78 12.52 -22.20
CA ALA A 64 -4.49 11.33 -21.76
C ALA A 64 -3.76 10.63 -20.60
N THR A 65 -2.46 10.37 -20.72
CA THR A 65 -1.65 9.78 -19.63
C THR A 65 -1.66 10.66 -18.36
N SER A 66 -1.59 11.97 -18.54
CA SER A 66 -1.62 12.95 -17.45
C SER A 66 -2.96 12.93 -16.69
N LEU A 67 -4.09 12.83 -17.39
CA LEU A 67 -5.41 12.79 -16.76
C LEU A 67 -5.64 11.53 -15.94
N ILE A 68 -5.19 10.37 -16.41
CA ILE A 68 -5.23 9.11 -15.65
C ILE A 68 -4.42 9.26 -14.35
N THR A 69 -3.21 9.81 -14.45
CA THR A 69 -2.32 10.03 -13.30
C THR A 69 -2.90 11.05 -12.33
N LEU A 70 -3.48 12.14 -12.85
CA LEU A 70 -4.11 13.19 -12.05
C LEU A 70 -5.30 12.64 -11.26
N ALA A 71 -6.18 11.84 -11.89
CA ALA A 71 -7.31 11.22 -11.21
C ALA A 71 -6.87 10.40 -9.99
N PHE A 72 -5.81 9.61 -10.15
CA PHE A 72 -5.24 8.83 -9.06
C PHE A 72 -4.64 9.71 -7.94
N ILE A 73 -3.82 10.71 -8.29
CA ILE A 73 -3.19 11.60 -7.30
C ILE A 73 -4.24 12.41 -6.55
N LEU A 74 -5.27 12.92 -7.23
CA LEU A 74 -6.39 13.62 -6.61
C LEU A 74 -7.11 12.72 -5.60
N GLY A 75 -7.43 11.48 -6.01
CA GLY A 75 -8.02 10.50 -5.10
C GLY A 75 -7.14 10.24 -3.87
N ARG A 76 -5.83 10.04 -4.07
CA ARG A 76 -4.88 9.80 -2.97
C ARG A 76 -4.72 10.99 -2.04
N ALA A 77 -4.71 12.21 -2.57
CA ALA A 77 -4.64 13.41 -1.76
C ALA A 77 -5.86 13.54 -0.82
N LEU A 78 -7.05 13.24 -1.33
CA LEU A 78 -8.28 13.22 -0.54
C LEU A 78 -8.28 12.07 0.49
N SER A 79 -7.82 10.89 0.07
CA SER A 79 -7.68 9.71 0.91
C SER A 79 -6.84 9.96 2.16
N GLY A 80 -5.68 10.60 2.01
CA GLY A 80 -4.77 10.90 3.12
C GLY A 80 -5.44 11.73 4.23
N SER A 81 -6.22 12.75 3.86
CA SER A 81 -6.94 13.58 4.81
C SER A 81 -8.14 12.85 5.45
N ILE A 82 -8.91 12.11 4.65
CA ILE A 82 -10.15 11.47 5.11
C ILE A 82 -9.84 10.23 5.95
N LEU A 83 -9.02 9.31 5.42
CA LEU A 83 -8.74 8.03 6.06
C LEU A 83 -7.83 8.17 7.28
N GLY A 84 -6.98 9.21 7.33
CA GLY A 84 -6.23 9.55 8.53
C GLY A 84 -7.18 9.81 9.71
N SER A 85 -8.11 10.75 9.56
CA SER A 85 -9.11 11.06 10.60
C SER A 85 -10.00 9.86 10.92
N ILE A 86 -10.51 9.14 9.92
CA ILE A 86 -11.36 7.96 10.15
C ILE A 86 -10.60 6.86 10.91
N SER A 87 -9.31 6.66 10.63
CA SER A 87 -8.50 5.64 11.30
C SER A 87 -8.35 5.85 12.79
N ASP A 88 -8.38 7.10 13.24
CA ASP A 88 -8.33 7.42 14.67
C ASP A 88 -9.68 7.18 15.39
N PHE A 89 -10.80 7.07 14.66
CA PHE A 89 -12.13 6.77 15.25
C PHE A 89 -12.54 5.30 15.14
N VAL A 90 -12.25 4.66 14.00
CA VAL A 90 -12.69 3.30 13.68
C VAL A 90 -11.68 2.25 14.15
N GLY A 91 -10.46 2.69 14.47
CA GLY A 91 -9.34 1.83 14.80
C GLY A 91 -8.46 1.54 13.59
N ARG A 92 -7.16 1.45 13.84
CA ARG A 92 -6.13 1.42 12.81
C ARG A 92 -6.16 0.11 12.04
N TRP A 93 -6.34 -1.01 12.74
CA TRP A 93 -6.41 -2.33 12.11
C TRP A 93 -7.61 -2.43 11.13
N ASN A 94 -8.79 -1.96 11.55
CA ASN A 94 -10.00 -1.99 10.72
C ASN A 94 -9.79 -1.21 9.41
N ILE A 95 -9.14 -0.05 9.48
CA ILE A 95 -8.88 0.77 8.29
C ILE A 95 -7.80 0.14 7.40
N ILE A 96 -6.74 -0.48 7.94
CA ILE A 96 -5.76 -1.17 7.08
C ILE A 96 -6.44 -2.30 6.28
N VAL A 97 -7.27 -3.11 6.94
CA VAL A 97 -8.04 -4.18 6.30
C VAL A 97 -8.97 -3.63 5.23
N LEU A 98 -9.72 -2.56 5.55
CA LEU A 98 -10.65 -1.94 4.60
C LEU A 98 -9.92 -1.34 3.39
N CYS A 99 -8.84 -0.58 3.62
CA CYS A 99 -8.06 0.04 2.54
C CYS A 99 -7.44 -1.01 1.63
N THR A 100 -6.83 -2.06 2.17
CA THR A 100 -6.20 -3.12 1.37
C THR A 100 -7.24 -3.89 0.55
N PHE A 101 -8.40 -4.19 1.14
CA PHE A 101 -9.52 -4.79 0.42
C PHE A 101 -10.02 -3.89 -0.72
N LEU A 102 -10.38 -2.63 -0.42
CA LEU A 102 -10.91 -1.71 -1.42
C LEU A 102 -9.90 -1.39 -2.52
N THR A 103 -8.61 -1.32 -2.19
CA THR A 103 -7.53 -1.15 -3.18
C THR A 103 -7.46 -2.36 -4.10
N SER A 104 -7.60 -3.58 -3.59
CA SER A 104 -7.69 -4.77 -4.44
C SER A 104 -8.90 -4.69 -5.39
N VAL A 105 -10.08 -4.32 -4.88
CA VAL A 105 -11.26 -4.10 -5.72
C VAL A 105 -11.01 -3.02 -6.77
N GLY A 106 -10.31 -1.94 -6.42
CA GLY A 106 -9.92 -0.88 -7.35
C GLY A 106 -9.06 -1.39 -8.50
N PHE A 107 -8.09 -2.27 -8.23
CA PHE A 107 -7.33 -2.94 -9.30
C PHE A 107 -8.20 -3.85 -10.15
N LEU A 108 -9.12 -4.61 -9.55
CA LEU A 108 -10.05 -5.45 -10.31
C LEU A 108 -10.93 -4.60 -11.25
N LEU A 109 -11.44 -3.47 -10.78
CA LEU A 109 -12.23 -2.54 -11.60
C LEU A 109 -11.41 -1.98 -12.76
N GLN A 110 -10.15 -1.61 -12.52
CA GLN A 110 -9.26 -1.16 -13.59
C GLN A 110 -9.02 -2.25 -14.64
N ALA A 111 -8.87 -3.52 -14.23
CA ALA A 111 -8.73 -4.64 -15.16
C ALA A 111 -9.96 -4.82 -16.05
N LEU A 112 -11.14 -4.45 -15.55
CA LEU A 112 -12.44 -4.54 -16.23
C LEU A 112 -12.85 -3.23 -16.92
N ALA A 113 -11.93 -2.27 -17.06
CA ALA A 113 -12.24 -0.98 -17.68
C ALA A 113 -12.61 -1.15 -19.16
N TRP A 114 -13.81 -0.73 -19.52
CA TRP A 114 -14.34 -0.87 -20.88
C TRP A 114 -14.01 0.33 -21.78
N ASP A 115 -13.84 1.51 -21.19
CA ASP A 115 -13.44 2.73 -21.89
C ASP A 115 -12.48 3.60 -21.06
N TYR A 116 -11.87 4.59 -21.71
CA TYR A 116 -10.92 5.51 -21.09
C TYR A 116 -11.48 6.29 -19.89
N TRP A 117 -12.74 6.71 -19.93
CA TRP A 117 -13.36 7.47 -18.84
C TRP A 117 -13.72 6.56 -17.65
N SER A 118 -14.12 5.32 -17.92
CA SER A 118 -14.29 4.30 -16.88
C SER A 118 -12.99 4.04 -16.13
N LEU A 119 -11.87 3.96 -16.85
CA LEU A 119 -10.53 3.80 -16.26
C LEU A 119 -10.16 5.00 -15.37
N ILE A 120 -10.45 6.23 -15.80
CA ILE A 120 -10.28 7.43 -14.97
C ILE A 120 -11.10 7.32 -13.68
N GLY A 121 -12.37 6.91 -13.78
CA GLY A 121 -13.23 6.72 -12.61
C GLY A 121 -12.67 5.69 -11.63
N PHE A 122 -12.21 4.54 -12.13
CA PHE A 122 -11.60 3.49 -11.32
C PHE A 122 -10.26 3.90 -10.73
N ARG A 123 -9.48 4.73 -11.41
CA ARG A 123 -8.25 5.34 -10.88
C ARG A 123 -8.52 6.30 -9.74
N LEU A 124 -9.52 7.16 -9.90
CA LEU A 124 -9.94 8.06 -8.83
C LEU A 124 -10.40 7.26 -7.61
N PHE A 125 -11.22 6.22 -7.82
CA PHE A 125 -11.66 5.31 -6.77
C PHE A 125 -10.47 4.64 -6.06
N THR A 126 -9.55 4.04 -6.81
CA THR A 126 -8.36 3.36 -6.27
C THR A 126 -7.48 4.35 -5.50
N GLY A 127 -7.36 5.60 -5.97
CA GLY A 127 -6.69 6.67 -5.24
C GLY A 127 -7.39 7.00 -3.91
N LEU A 128 -8.72 7.17 -3.93
CA LEU A 128 -9.52 7.49 -2.74
C LEU A 128 -9.41 6.44 -1.63
N VAL A 129 -9.29 5.17 -1.99
CA VAL A 129 -9.19 4.06 -1.04
C VAL A 129 -7.74 3.67 -0.71
N GLY A 130 -6.77 4.20 -1.45
CA GLY A 130 -5.33 3.93 -1.34
C GLY A 130 -4.62 4.57 -0.13
N GLY A 131 -5.28 4.64 1.03
CA GLY A 131 -4.76 5.24 2.26
C GLY A 131 -3.86 4.34 3.10
N THR A 132 -3.38 3.22 2.56
CA THR A 132 -2.62 2.22 3.30
C THR A 132 -1.33 2.79 3.90
N ARG A 133 -0.63 3.69 3.20
CA ARG A 133 0.66 4.25 3.65
C ARG A 133 0.58 5.08 4.93
N PRO A 134 -0.29 6.12 5.03
CA PRO A 134 -0.42 6.90 6.26
C PRO A 134 -0.92 6.03 7.42
N VAL A 135 -1.81 5.07 7.18
CA VAL A 135 -2.33 4.21 8.26
C VAL A 135 -1.27 3.21 8.73
N VAL A 136 -0.44 2.67 7.82
CA VAL A 136 0.67 1.77 8.17
C VAL A 136 1.78 2.50 8.92
N SER A 137 2.15 3.73 8.55
CA SER A 137 3.16 4.50 9.31
C SER A 137 2.69 4.73 10.75
N VAL A 138 1.44 5.11 10.88
CA VAL A 138 0.73 5.30 12.14
C VAL A 138 0.69 3.99 12.95
N TYR A 139 0.40 2.85 12.32
CA TYR A 139 0.46 1.51 12.93
C TYR A 139 1.87 1.11 13.40
N ILE A 140 2.92 1.40 12.62
CA ILE A 140 4.32 1.18 13.02
C ILE A 140 4.63 1.97 14.30
N SER A 141 4.17 3.24 14.38
CA SER A 141 4.41 4.11 15.55
C SER A 141 3.68 3.65 16.82
N ASP A 142 2.61 2.85 16.69
CA ASP A 142 1.93 2.28 17.86
C ASP A 142 2.72 1.16 18.50
N TRP A 143 3.31 0.30 17.68
CA TRP A 143 4.08 -0.85 18.13
C TRP A 143 5.50 -0.49 18.55
N VAL A 144 6.13 0.48 17.87
CA VAL A 144 7.55 0.78 18.04
C VAL A 144 7.74 2.15 18.69
N LYS A 145 8.05 2.15 19.99
CA LYS A 145 8.26 3.38 20.78
C LYS A 145 9.71 3.85 20.86
N ALA A 146 10.68 2.94 20.69
CA ALA A 146 12.09 3.29 20.74
C ALA A 146 12.50 4.08 19.47
N PRO A 147 13.09 5.29 19.59
CA PRO A 147 13.35 6.17 18.45
C PRO A 147 14.22 5.54 17.35
N ASP A 148 15.25 4.78 17.73
CA ASP A 148 16.16 4.10 16.82
C ASP A 148 15.45 2.98 16.03
N MET A 149 14.61 2.20 16.70
CA MET A 149 13.79 1.18 16.06
C MET A 149 12.69 1.77 15.18
N LEU A 150 12.04 2.84 15.63
CA LEU A 150 10.98 3.51 14.88
C LEU A 150 11.55 4.07 13.58
N THR A 151 12.70 4.74 13.64
CA THR A 151 13.40 5.26 12.47
C THR A 151 13.75 4.15 11.49
N PHE A 152 14.24 3.00 11.99
CA PHE A 152 14.53 1.83 11.16
C PHE A 152 13.27 1.28 10.45
N TRP A 153 12.17 1.07 11.16
CA TRP A 153 10.96 0.52 10.55
C TRP A 153 10.30 1.49 9.57
N MET A 154 10.32 2.80 9.88
CA MET A 154 9.84 3.84 8.98
C MET A 154 10.70 3.97 7.73
N SER A 155 12.02 3.72 7.81
CA SER A 155 12.90 3.78 6.64
C SER A 155 12.68 2.62 5.66
N LEU A 156 12.09 1.51 6.10
CA LEU A 156 11.71 0.40 5.21
C LEU A 156 10.54 0.76 4.28
N MET A 157 9.67 1.70 4.65
CA MET A 157 8.55 2.15 3.81
C MET A 157 9.00 2.72 2.45
N PRO A 158 9.91 3.72 2.40
CA PRO A 158 10.43 4.21 1.12
C PRO A 158 11.30 3.17 0.41
N VAL A 159 12.07 2.32 1.13
CA VAL A 159 12.84 1.23 0.49
C VAL A 159 11.93 0.27 -0.27
N ALA A 160 10.83 -0.17 0.35
CA ALA A 160 9.84 -1.04 -0.28
C ALA A 160 9.20 -0.35 -1.49
N SER A 161 8.79 0.91 -1.34
CA SER A 161 8.15 1.68 -2.42
C SER A 161 9.09 1.87 -3.62
N SER A 162 10.37 2.21 -3.38
CA SER A 162 11.38 2.39 -4.43
C SER A 162 11.69 1.08 -5.15
N LEU A 163 11.80 -0.03 -4.42
CA LEU A 163 12.02 -1.34 -5.04
C LEU A 163 10.83 -1.74 -5.92
N ALA A 164 9.61 -1.52 -5.44
CA ALA A 164 8.40 -1.78 -6.21
C ALA A 164 8.30 -0.91 -7.47
N SER A 165 8.65 0.38 -7.39
CA SER A 165 8.69 1.26 -8.58
C SER A 165 9.76 0.87 -9.60
N PHE A 166 10.87 0.28 -9.16
CA PHE A 166 11.88 -0.25 -10.08
C PHE A 166 11.39 -1.53 -10.78
N VAL A 167 10.82 -2.47 -10.01
CA VAL A 167 10.40 -3.78 -10.51
C VAL A 167 9.08 -3.71 -11.29
N GLY A 168 8.19 -2.78 -10.93
CA GLY A 168 6.83 -2.67 -11.45
C GLY A 168 6.77 -2.56 -12.97
N PRO A 169 7.38 -1.53 -13.60
CA PRO A 169 7.29 -1.35 -15.05
C PRO A 169 7.92 -2.51 -15.83
N LEU A 170 8.97 -3.14 -15.28
CA LEU A 170 9.60 -4.32 -15.88
C LEU A 170 8.63 -5.50 -15.95
N LEU A 171 7.99 -5.83 -14.83
CA LEU A 171 6.98 -6.90 -14.79
C LEU A 171 5.73 -6.54 -15.61
N GLY A 172 5.31 -5.28 -15.58
CA GLY A 172 4.16 -4.79 -16.33
C GLY A 172 4.36 -4.92 -17.83
N GLY A 173 5.55 -4.55 -18.30
CA GLY A 173 5.91 -4.68 -19.72
C GLY A 173 5.95 -6.14 -20.17
N ILE A 174 6.36 -7.08 -19.30
CA ILE A 174 6.30 -8.52 -19.61
C ILE A 174 4.84 -8.99 -19.75
N VAL A 175 3.95 -8.56 -18.84
CA VAL A 175 2.53 -8.94 -18.88
C VAL A 175 1.85 -8.40 -20.14
N VAL A 176 2.09 -7.12 -20.49
CA VAL A 176 1.55 -6.52 -21.72
C VAL A 176 2.08 -7.21 -22.97
N GLN A 177 3.35 -7.58 -23.01
CA GLN A 177 3.92 -8.32 -24.15
C GLN A 177 3.38 -9.74 -24.27
N ALA A 178 3.04 -10.39 -23.16
CA ALA A 178 2.47 -11.74 -23.17
C ALA A 178 1.05 -11.76 -23.76
N ASP A 179 0.28 -10.71 -23.55
CA ASP A 179 -1.07 -10.55 -24.12
C ASP A 179 -1.36 -9.10 -24.47
N ALA A 180 -0.98 -8.70 -25.68
CA ALA A 180 -1.18 -7.34 -26.18
C ALA A 180 -2.65 -7.01 -26.49
N SER A 181 -3.53 -8.03 -26.55
CA SER A 181 -4.96 -7.83 -26.85
C SER A 181 -5.77 -7.31 -25.66
N GLU A 182 -5.24 -7.50 -24.45
CA GLU A 182 -5.85 -7.04 -23.20
C GLU A 182 -4.81 -6.25 -22.38
N PRO A 183 -4.51 -4.99 -22.78
CA PRO A 183 -3.43 -4.19 -22.19
C PRO A 183 -3.50 -4.04 -20.67
N LEU A 184 -4.71 -4.07 -20.09
CA LEU A 184 -4.96 -3.88 -18.67
C LEU A 184 -4.81 -5.17 -17.84
N ASN A 185 -4.38 -6.30 -18.43
CA ASN A 185 -4.17 -7.56 -17.70
C ASN A 185 -3.19 -7.43 -16.52
N SER A 186 -2.26 -6.48 -16.55
CA SER A 186 -1.38 -6.16 -15.41
C SER A 186 -2.16 -5.75 -14.15
N ALA A 187 -3.40 -5.25 -14.28
CA ALA A 187 -4.25 -4.90 -13.15
C ALA A 187 -4.73 -6.14 -12.39
N TYR A 188 -4.90 -7.29 -13.06
CA TYR A 188 -5.21 -8.54 -12.37
C TYR A 188 -4.05 -8.98 -11.46
N VAL A 189 -2.80 -8.74 -11.86
CA VAL A 189 -1.63 -8.98 -11.01
C VAL A 189 -1.68 -8.08 -9.78
N GLY A 190 -1.95 -6.78 -9.98
CA GLY A 190 -2.17 -5.83 -8.89
C GLY A 190 -3.28 -6.26 -7.93
N PHE A 191 -4.42 -6.74 -8.47
CA PHE A 191 -5.53 -7.28 -7.70
C PHE A 191 -5.10 -8.47 -6.84
N VAL A 192 -4.47 -9.49 -7.44
CA VAL A 192 -4.05 -10.70 -6.72
C VAL A 192 -3.07 -10.36 -5.59
N LEU A 193 -2.10 -9.48 -5.86
CA LEU A 193 -1.12 -9.06 -4.86
C LEU A 193 -1.77 -8.32 -3.68
N ASN A 194 -2.67 -7.37 -3.96
CA ASN A 194 -3.33 -6.61 -2.92
C ASN A 194 -4.38 -7.43 -2.17
N PHE A 195 -5.06 -8.35 -2.85
CA PHE A 195 -6.00 -9.27 -2.22
C PHE A 195 -5.28 -10.27 -1.32
N ALA A 196 -4.13 -10.80 -1.74
CA ALA A 196 -3.26 -11.60 -0.87
C ALA A 196 -2.78 -10.80 0.36
N GLY A 197 -2.40 -9.54 0.17
CA GLY A 197 -2.08 -8.61 1.26
C GLY A 197 -3.25 -8.43 2.23
N PHE A 198 -4.46 -8.22 1.72
CA PHE A 198 -5.69 -8.17 2.52
C PHE A 198 -5.88 -9.44 3.36
N LEU A 199 -5.77 -10.63 2.75
CA LEU A 199 -5.89 -11.90 3.48
C LEU A 199 -4.82 -12.02 4.57
N LEU A 200 -3.58 -11.62 4.28
CA LEU A 200 -2.50 -11.66 5.27
C LEU A 200 -2.76 -10.73 6.46
N VAL A 201 -3.22 -9.49 6.22
CA VAL A 201 -3.57 -8.57 7.29
C VAL A 201 -4.76 -9.11 8.08
N PHE A 202 -5.81 -9.56 7.40
CA PHE A 202 -7.05 -10.00 8.03
C PHE A 202 -6.85 -11.22 8.94
N PHE A 203 -6.06 -12.21 8.49
CA PHE A 203 -5.87 -13.45 9.24
C PHE A 203 -4.67 -13.46 10.20
N TYR A 204 -3.61 -12.71 9.91
CA TYR A 204 -2.34 -12.85 10.64
C TYR A 204 -1.87 -11.59 11.38
N ALA A 205 -2.29 -10.40 10.96
CA ALA A 205 -1.87 -9.16 11.61
C ALA A 205 -2.71 -8.88 12.86
N ASP A 206 -2.04 -8.65 13.99
CA ASP A 206 -2.71 -8.29 15.24
C ASP A 206 -3.29 -6.87 15.19
N LYS A 207 -4.27 -6.60 16.06
CA LYS A 207 -4.80 -5.24 16.23
C LYS A 207 -3.73 -4.31 16.81
N SER A 208 -3.79 -3.01 16.48
CA SER A 208 -2.89 -2.04 17.09
C SER A 208 -3.06 -2.05 18.62
N PRO A 209 -1.99 -1.88 19.42
CA PRO A 209 -2.07 -1.71 20.87
C PRO A 209 -3.05 -0.62 21.29
N ARG A 210 -3.20 0.43 20.47
CA ARG A 210 -4.17 1.50 20.68
C ARG A 210 -5.61 0.98 20.58
N ASP A 211 -5.92 0.23 19.52
CA ASP A 211 -7.25 -0.35 19.30
C ASP A 211 -7.64 -1.32 20.44
N ILE A 212 -6.66 -1.98 21.06
CA ILE A 212 -6.86 -2.84 22.22
C ILE A 212 -7.16 -2.00 23.47
N SER A 213 -6.44 -0.91 23.69
CA SER A 213 -6.62 -0.04 24.86
C SER A 213 -7.96 0.72 24.85
N GLU A 214 -8.44 1.17 23.69
CA GLU A 214 -9.73 1.87 23.57
C GLU A 214 -10.92 0.93 23.84
N ASN A 215 -10.85 -0.33 23.41
CA ASN A 215 -11.88 -1.34 23.69
C ASN A 215 -11.97 -1.76 25.18
N LEU A 216 -10.94 -1.48 25.98
CA LEU A 216 -10.92 -1.75 27.42
C LEU A 216 -11.37 -0.54 28.26
N SER A 217 -11.57 0.63 27.64
CA SER A 217 -12.08 1.82 28.34
C SER A 217 -13.61 1.74 28.45
N PRO A 218 -14.21 1.74 29.67
CA PRO A 218 -15.65 1.55 29.85
C PRO A 218 -16.55 2.74 29.40
N SER A 219 -16.07 3.68 28.60
CA SER A 219 -16.79 4.94 28.34
C SER A 219 -17.31 5.03 26.90
N LYS A 220 -18.29 4.16 26.58
CA LYS A 220 -19.37 4.43 25.62
C LYS A 220 -20.66 3.77 26.15
N LEU A 221 -21.12 4.24 27.30
CA LEU A 221 -22.52 4.20 27.74
C LEU A 221 -23.02 5.63 27.77
#